data_AF-A0A8J7J6D8-F1
#
_entry.id   AF-A0A8J7J6D8-F1
#
_cell.length_a   1.000
_cell.length_b   1.000
_cell.length_c   1.000
_cell.angle_alpha   90.00
_cell.angle_beta   90.00
_cell.angle_gamma   90.00
#
_symmetry.space_group_name_H-M   'P 1'
#
loop_
_entity.id
_entity.type
_entity.pdbx_description
1 polymer ?
#
loop_
_entity_poly.entity_id
_entity_poly.type
_entity_poly.pdbx_seq_one_letter_code
_entity_poly.pdbx_strand_id
1 'polypeptide(L)' 'MEHKNDSSKDHGNGHNKVYVIVVNGREKEWNKKEISFKEVVILAFGSYQENNRTCYTVTYTRGNNHKPQGSMNVS' A
#
# COMPACT_ATOMS: atom_id res chain seq x y z
N MET A 1 36.62 9.83 -34.53
CA MET A 1 36.85 10.39 -33.19
C MET A 1 35.55 10.33 -32.43
N GLU A 2 35.58 9.59 -31.32
CA GLU A 2 34.52 9.45 -30.33
C GLU A 2 34.27 10.74 -29.53
N HIS A 3 33.21 10.63 -28.70
CA HIS A 3 32.88 11.37 -27.46
C HIS A 3 31.84 12.49 -27.68
N LYS A 4 30.69 12.54 -26.99
CA LYS A 4 30.12 11.89 -25.79
C LYS A 4 28.58 11.96 -25.95
N ASN A 5 27.83 10.88 -25.74
CA ASN A 5 27.27 10.45 -24.44
C ASN A 5 26.54 11.57 -23.69
N ASP A 6 25.30 11.87 -24.10
CA ASP A 6 24.35 12.56 -23.23
C ASP A 6 23.58 11.50 -22.45
N SER A 7 24.15 11.15 -21.30
CA SER A 7 23.47 10.40 -20.27
C SER A 7 22.37 11.30 -19.71
N SER A 8 21.15 11.15 -20.20
CA SER A 8 19.96 11.81 -19.64
C SER A 8 19.70 11.25 -18.24
N LYS A 9 20.36 11.92 -17.29
CA LYS A 9 20.31 11.72 -15.85
C LYS A 9 19.00 12.35 -15.37
N ASP A 10 17.95 11.54 -15.26
CA ASP A 10 16.71 11.97 -14.60
C ASP A 10 16.96 12.03 -13.09
N HIS A 11 17.43 13.19 -12.63
CA HIS A 11 17.43 13.59 -11.22
C HIS A 11 16.14 14.37 -10.94
N GLY A 12 15.07 13.64 -10.63
CA GLY A 12 13.76 14.19 -10.30
C GLY A 12 13.26 13.80 -8.91
N ASN A 13 13.76 14.50 -7.88
CA ASN A 13 13.08 14.96 -6.65
C ASN A 13 12.09 14.04 -5.90
N GLY A 14 12.25 13.93 -4.57
CA GLY A 14 11.49 13.03 -3.68
C GLY A 14 10.02 13.40 -3.48
N HIS A 15 9.17 13.05 -4.43
CA HIS A 15 7.72 13.12 -4.28
C HIS A 15 7.24 11.97 -3.39
N ASN A 16 6.99 12.27 -2.12
CA ASN A 16 6.35 11.34 -1.19
C ASN A 16 4.88 11.16 -1.63
N LYS A 17 4.61 10.15 -2.47
CA LYS A 17 3.30 9.94 -3.06
C LYS A 17 2.31 9.53 -1.96
N VAL A 18 1.27 10.35 -1.78
CA VAL A 18 0.15 10.05 -0.89
C VAL A 18 -0.94 9.31 -1.68
N TYR A 19 -1.40 8.21 -1.11
CA TYR A 19 -2.50 7.38 -1.59
C TYR A 19 -3.69 7.55 -0.66
N VAL A 20 -4.90 7.56 -1.22
CA VAL A 20 -6.14 7.49 -0.43
C VAL A 20 -6.65 6.05 -0.51
N ILE A 21 -6.75 5.40 0.64
CA ILE A 21 -7.32 4.06 0.78
C ILE A 21 -8.66 4.20 1.49
N VAL A 22 -9.71 3.56 0.96
CA VAL A 22 -11.02 3.52 1.62
C VAL A 22 -11.12 2.23 2.43
N VAL A 23 -11.21 2.33 3.74
CA VAL A 23 -11.32 1.18 4.66
C VAL A 23 -12.63 1.31 5.42
N ASN A 24 -13.50 0.30 5.35
CA ASN A 24 -14.84 0.29 5.96
C ASN A 24 -15.65 1.57 5.66
N GLY A 25 -15.56 2.06 4.42
CA GLY A 25 -16.28 3.26 3.96
C GLY A 25 -15.65 4.59 4.39
N ARG A 26 -14.45 4.59 4.98
CA ARG A 26 -13.74 5.81 5.40
C ARG A 26 -12.44 5.97 4.64
N GLU A 27 -12.21 7.17 4.12
CA GLU A 27 -10.95 7.54 3.48
C GLU A 27 -9.82 7.64 4.52
N LYS A 28 -8.66 7.11 4.15
CA LYS A 28 -7.44 7.07 4.95
C LYS A 28 -6.26 7.43 4.06
N GLU A 29 -5.44 8.38 4.50
CA GLU A 29 -4.19 8.68 3.81
C GLU A 29 -3.14 7.61 4.10
N TRP A 30 -2.40 7.24 3.07
CA TRP A 30 -1.34 6.25 3.12
C TRP A 30 -0.16 6.73 2.29
N ASN A 31 1.04 6.68 2.84
CA ASN A 31 2.24 7.24 2.20
C ASN A 31 3.21 6.17 1.66
N LYS A 32 2.88 4.89 1.82
CA LYS A 32 3.70 3.79 1.29
C LYS A 32 3.07 3.21 0.04
N LYS A 33 3.90 2.69 -0.86
CA LYS A 33 3.44 2.04 -2.10
C LYS A 33 2.66 0.75 -1.83
N GLU A 34 2.97 0.06 -0.74
CA GLU A 34 2.38 -1.21 -0.36
C GLU A 34 1.78 -1.10 1.04
N ILE A 35 0.80 -1.95 1.33
CA ILE A 35 0.15 -2.05 2.64
C ILE A 35 -0.06 -3.52 2.98
N SER A 36 0.28 -3.88 4.21
CA SER A 36 0.11 -5.23 4.74
C SER A 36 -1.26 -5.44 5.39
N PHE A 37 -1.63 -6.70 5.63
CA PHE A 37 -2.86 -7.06 6.36
C PHE A 37 -2.96 -6.34 7.72
N LYS A 38 -1.89 -6.40 8.52
CA LYS A 38 -1.86 -5.78 9.87
C LYS A 38 -2.02 -4.26 9.79
N GLU A 39 -1.41 -3.60 8.80
CA GLU A 39 -1.56 -2.16 8.59
C GLU A 39 -2.99 -1.78 8.19
N VAL A 40 -3.68 -2.57 7.35
CA VAL A 40 -5.10 -2.32 7.03
C VAL A 40 -5.97 -2.40 8.30
N VAL A 41 -5.72 -3.40 9.16
CA VAL A 41 -6.45 -3.54 10.43
C VAL A 41 -6.18 -2.36 11.36
N ILE A 42 -4.93 -1.91 11.47
CA ILE A 42 -4.57 -0.73 12.27
C ILE A 42 -5.23 0.55 11.70
N LEU A 43 -5.29 0.73 10.38
CA LEU A 43 -5.99 1.87 9.76
C LEU A 43 -7.49 1.88 10.08
N ALA A 44 -8.12 0.71 10.19
CA ALA A 44 -9.53 0.56 10.51
C ALA A 44 -9.83 0.79 12.00
N PHE A 45 -9.05 0.19 12.89
CA PHE A 45 -9.39 0.06 14.32
C PHE A 45 -8.39 0.71 15.28
N GLY A 46 -7.27 1.24 14.78
CA GLY A 46 -6.22 1.88 15.57
C GLY A 46 -5.21 0.92 16.22
N SER A 47 -5.54 -0.37 16.34
CA SER A 47 -4.60 -1.40 16.80
C SER A 47 -4.89 -2.75 16.14
N TYR A 48 -3.88 -3.61 16.09
CA TYR A 48 -4.00 -5.01 15.69
C TYR A 48 -3.86 -5.88 16.93
N GLN A 49 -4.82 -6.80 17.13
CA GLN A 49 -4.84 -7.71 18.28
C GLN A 49 -4.57 -9.13 17.81
N GLU A 50 -3.42 -9.68 18.19
CA GLU A 50 -3.03 -11.05 17.86
C GLU A 50 -3.44 -11.98 19.01
N ASN A 51 -4.73 -12.33 19.07
CA ASN A 51 -5.26 -13.25 20.08
C ASN A 51 -6.32 -14.18 19.50
N ASN A 52 -6.56 -15.32 20.16
CA ASN A 52 -7.50 -16.35 19.68
C ASN A 52 -8.97 -15.93 19.77
N ARG A 53 -9.28 -14.73 20.28
CA ARG A 53 -10.64 -14.21 20.40
C ARG A 53 -11.03 -13.29 19.25
N THR A 54 -10.07 -12.85 18.45
CA THR A 54 -10.29 -11.84 17.42
C THR A 54 -9.88 -12.39 16.07
N CYS A 55 -10.80 -12.42 15.12
CA CYS A 55 -10.55 -12.80 13.74
C CYS A 55 -10.79 -11.60 12.83
N TYR A 56 -9.82 -11.29 11.97
CA TYR A 56 -9.93 -10.22 10.99
C TYR A 56 -10.08 -10.84 9.60
N THR A 57 -10.97 -10.27 8.78
CA THR A 57 -11.06 -10.58 7.35
C THR A 57 -10.82 -9.30 6.57
N VAL A 58 -9.84 -9.31 5.68
CA VAL A 58 -9.53 -8.17 4.81
C VAL A 58 -9.75 -8.60 3.38
N THR A 59 -10.71 -7.96 2.72
CA THR A 59 -10.94 -8.05 1.28
C THR A 59 -10.62 -6.72 0.64
N TYR A 60 -10.10 -6.75 -0.58
CA TYR A 60 -9.75 -5.55 -1.33
C TYR A 60 -10.22 -5.64 -2.77
N THR A 61 -10.41 -4.47 -3.36
CA THR A 61 -10.65 -4.26 -4.80
C THR A 61 -9.74 -3.13 -5.27
N ARG A 62 -9.55 -3.02 -6.59
CA ARG A 62 -8.59 -2.09 -7.20
C ARG A 62 -7.15 -2.27 -6.69
N GLY A 63 -6.76 -3.53 -6.48
CA GLY A 63 -5.37 -3.91 -6.24
C GLY A 63 -4.50 -3.74 -7.49
N ASN A 64 -3.29 -4.30 -7.48
CA ASN A 64 -2.38 -4.18 -8.63
C ASN A 64 -2.88 -4.97 -9.85
N ASN A 65 -2.28 -4.74 -11.02
CA ASN A 65 -2.69 -5.36 -12.29
C ASN A 65 -2.75 -6.90 -12.24
N HIS A 66 -1.94 -7.54 -11.41
CA HIS A 66 -1.93 -9.00 -11.25
C HIS A 66 -2.97 -9.51 -10.26
N LYS A 67 -3.42 -8.66 -9.34
CA LYS A 67 -4.40 -8.97 -8.29
C LYS A 67 -5.35 -7.78 -8.14
N PRO A 68 -6.34 -7.62 -9.04
CA PRO A 68 -7.24 -6.48 -9.01
C PRO A 68 -8.23 -6.54 -7.82
N GLN A 69 -8.48 -7.73 -7.27
CA GLN A 69 -9.32 -7.94 -6.09
C GLN A 69 -8.94 -9.25 -5.38
N GLY A 70 -9.31 -9.41 -4.12
CA GLY A 70 -9.12 -10.66 -3.38
C GLY A 70 -9.19 -10.50 -1.86
N SER A 71 -8.70 -11.52 -1.16
CA SER A 71 -8.50 -11.50 0.28
C SER A 71 -7.01 -11.39 0.62
N MET A 72 -6.70 -10.73 1.74
CA MET A 72 -5.37 -10.71 2.32
C MET A 72 -5.30 -11.73 3.47
N ASN A 73 -4.17 -12.41 3.59
CA ASN A 73 -3.91 -13.35 4.67
C ASN A 73 -2.78 -12.81 5.57
N VAL A 74 -2.70 -13.32 6.79
CA VAL A 74 -1.57 -13.08 7.68
C VAL A 74 -0.48 -14.10 7.34
N SER A 75 0.55 -13.65 6.62
CA SER A 75 1.76 -14.44 6.37
C SER A 75 2.70 -14.39 7.57
#